data_AF-A0A661TXA2-F1
#
_entry.id   AF-A0A661TXA2-F1
#
_cell.length_a   1.000
_cell.length_b   1.000
_cell.length_c   1.000
_cell.angle_alpha   90.00
_cell.angle_beta   90.00
_cell.angle_gamma   90.00
#
_symmetry.space_group_name_H-M   'P 1'
#
loop_
_entity.id
_entity.type
_entity.pdbx_description
1 polymer ?
#
loop_
_entity_poly.entity_id
_entity_poly.type
_entity_poly.pdbx_seq_one_letter_code
_entity_poly.pdbx_strand_id
1 'polypeptide(L)' 'MRTVQNTDHRCVALLSGGLDSALATLLAVEEYEQVLALTFDYGQKPARMEIEASGEIARYLSIERQVIKLD' A
#
# COMPACT_ATOMS: atom_id res chain seq x y z
N MET A 1 32.21 4.32 -6.35
CA MET A 1 31.84 2.93 -6.00
C MET A 1 31.30 2.95 -4.59
N ARG A 2 29.96 2.95 -4.42
CA ARG A 2 29.29 2.90 -3.12
C ARG A 2 28.67 1.51 -3.01
N THR A 3 29.31 0.63 -2.26
CA THR A 3 28.77 -0.69 -1.93
C THR A 3 28.03 -0.56 -0.60
N VAL A 4 26.74 -0.24 -0.67
CA VAL A 4 25.81 -0.60 0.40
C VAL A 4 25.39 -2.04 0.09
N GLN A 5 25.67 -2.94 1.00
CA GLN A 5 25.27 -4.34 0.89
C GLN A 5 23.75 -4.44 0.93
N ASN A 6 23.22 -5.28 0.05
CA ASN A 6 21.83 -5.63 -0.21
C ASN A 6 20.95 -5.72 1.05
N THR A 7 19.83 -4.99 1.10
CA THR A 7 18.70 -5.30 1.98
C THR A 7 17.43 -5.08 1.16
N ASP A 8 16.86 -6.18 0.64
CA ASP A 8 15.56 -6.34 -0.02
C ASP A 8 14.85 -5.01 -0.36
N HIS A 9 14.74 -4.71 -1.66
CA HIS A 9 14.09 -3.52 -2.22
C HIS A 9 12.62 -3.45 -1.76
N ARG A 10 12.41 -2.91 -0.55
CA ARG A 10 11.13 -2.89 0.15
C ARG A 10 10.55 -1.48 0.16
N CYS A 11 9.25 -1.39 -0.09
CA CYS A 11 8.49 -0.16 -0.11
C CYS A 11 7.23 -0.31 0.74
N VAL A 12 6.83 0.78 1.41
CA VAL A 12 5.52 0.89 2.06
C VAL A 12 4.72 1.93 1.28
N ALA A 13 3.59 1.52 0.71
CA ALA A 13 2.70 2.38 -0.06
C ALA A 13 1.45 2.71 0.75
N LEU A 14 1.16 3.99 0.94
CA LEU A 14 -0.09 4.42 1.55
C LEU A 14 -1.23 4.25 0.55
N LEU A 15 -2.14 3.32 0.82
CA LEU A 15 -3.23 2.94 -0.07
C LEU A 15 -4.57 3.30 0.58
N SER A 16 -5.16 4.42 0.15
CA SER A 16 -6.46 4.90 0.65
C SER A 16 -7.66 4.29 -0.07
N GLY A 17 -7.45 3.61 -1.20
CA GLY A 17 -8.54 3.15 -2.07
C GLY A 17 -8.92 4.16 -3.17
N GLY A 18 -8.31 5.35 -3.18
CA GLY A 18 -8.44 6.33 -4.26
C GLY A 18 -7.48 6.09 -5.43
N LEU A 19 -7.82 6.65 -6.59
CA LEU A 19 -7.07 6.47 -7.85
C LEU A 19 -5.59 6.84 -7.73
N ASP A 20 -5.27 7.99 -7.15
CA ASP A 20 -3.89 8.46 -7.05
C ASP A 20 -3.03 7.52 -6.20
N SER A 21 -3.57 7.05 -5.07
CA SER A 21 -2.89 6.09 -4.20
C SER A 21 -2.71 4.72 -4.89
N ALA A 22 -3.67 4.31 -5.72
CA ALA A 22 -3.60 3.08 -6.49
C ALA A 22 -2.50 3.17 -7.55
N LEU A 23 -2.43 4.29 -8.29
CA LEU A 23 -1.40 4.52 -9.30
C LEU A 23 0.00 4.57 -8.67
N ALA A 24 0.16 5.30 -7.56
CA ALA A 24 1.44 5.34 -6.84
C ALA A 24 1.87 3.95 -6.35
N THR A 25 0.93 3.14 -5.86
CA THR A 25 1.20 1.76 -5.44
C THR A 25 1.59 0.87 -6.62
N LEU A 26 0.91 1.02 -7.77
CA LEU A 26 1.27 0.30 -8.99
C LEU A 26 2.70 0.60 -9.43
N LEU A 27 3.09 1.88 -9.48
CA LEU A 27 4.46 2.29 -9.81
C LEU A 27 5.48 1.72 -8.81
N ALA A 28 5.13 1.67 -7.52
CA ALA A 28 5.99 1.05 -6.52
C ALA A 28 6.14 -0.47 -6.75
N VAL A 29 5.10 -1.17 -7.18
CA VAL A 29 5.19 -2.61 -7.50
C VAL A 29 6.10 -2.87 -8.72
N GLU A 30 6.19 -1.91 -9.65
CA GLU A 30 7.10 -2.01 -10.80
C GLU A 30 8.58 -1.76 -10.42
N GLU A 31 8.84 -0.96 -9.38
CA GLU A 31 10.19 -0.53 -9.00
C GLU A 31 10.80 -1.33 -7.83
N TYR A 32 9.96 -1.88 -6.95
CA TYR A 32 10.40 -2.53 -5.71
C TYR A 32 10.02 -4.02 -5.68
N GLU A 33 10.89 -4.86 -5.09
CA GLU A 33 10.69 -6.30 -5.01
C GLU A 33 9.59 -6.70 -4.01
N GLN A 34 9.38 -5.88 -2.97
CA GLN A 34 8.41 -6.13 -1.93
C GLN A 34 7.68 -4.84 -1.57
N VAL A 35 6.37 -4.81 -1.77
CA VAL A 35 5.53 -3.66 -1.42
C VAL A 35 4.52 -4.07 -0.36
N LEU A 36 4.47 -3.31 0.74
CA LEU A 36 3.43 -3.39 1.75
C LEU A 36 2.45 -2.24 1.55
N ALA A 37 1.19 -2.54 1.25
CA ALA A 37 0.12 -1.55 1.24
C ALA A 37 -0.35 -1.27 2.67
N LEU A 38 -0.40 0.01 3.05
CA LEU A 38 -0.87 0.43 4.36
C LEU A 38 -2.10 1.34 4.21
N THR A 39 -3.20 0.95 4.85
CA THR A 39 -4.46 1.70 4.88
C THR A 39 -4.76 2.15 6.31
N PHE A 40 -5.16 3.40 6.49
CA PHE A 40 -5.60 3.88 7.80
C PHE A 40 -7.13 3.83 7.93
N ASP A 41 -7.62 3.26 9.02
CA ASP A 41 -9.03 3.31 9.41
C ASP A 41 -9.23 4.41 10.46
N TYR A 42 -9.83 5.52 10.03
CA TYR A 42 -10.17 6.65 10.90
C TYR A 42 -11.48 6.47 11.69
N GLY A 43 -12.12 5.30 11.61
CA GLY A 43 -13.36 4.98 12.32
C GLY A 43 -14.62 5.66 11.77
N GLN A 44 -14.51 6.40 10.68
CA GLN A 44 -15.63 7.12 10.06
C GLN A 44 -16.45 6.21 9.14
N LYS A 45 -17.74 6.51 8.93
CA LYS A 45 -18.60 5.72 8.02
C LYS A 45 -18.03 5.58 6.58
N PRO A 46 -17.49 6.63 5.94
CA PRO A 46 -16.91 6.52 4.60
C PRO A 46 -15.68 5.61 4.54
N ALA A 47 -14.93 5.51 5.65
CA ALA A 47 -13.69 4.73 5.70
C ALA A 47 -13.90 3.26 5.34
N ARG A 48 -15.10 2.70 5.57
CA ARG A 48 -15.39 1.31 5.18
C ARG A 48 -15.26 1.06 3.68
N MET A 49 -15.78 1.97 2.86
CA MET A 49 -15.70 1.84 1.40
C MET A 49 -14.26 2.00 0.90
N GLU A 50 -13.51 2.94 1.49
CA GLU A 50 -12.10 3.16 1.19
C GLU A 50 -11.22 1.96 1.57
N ILE A 51 -11.47 1.34 2.73
CA ILE A 51 -10.76 0.14 3.20
C ILE A 51 -11.09 -1.08 2.33
N GLU A 52 -12.33 -1.19 1.84
CA GLU A 52 -12.72 -2.26 0.92
C GLU A 52 -12.03 -2.07 -0.44
N ALA A 53 -12.11 -0.86 -1.00
CA ALA A 53 -11.43 -0.51 -2.24
C ALA A 53 -9.91 -0.73 -2.18
N SER A 54 -9.27 -0.31 -1.08
CA SER A 54 -7.83 -0.58 -0.86
C SER A 54 -7.53 -2.08 -0.79
N GLY A 55 -8.45 -2.87 -0.23
CA GLY A 55 -8.35 -4.32 -0.17
C GLY A 55 -8.48 -5.01 -1.54
N GLU A 56 -9.34 -4.51 -2.42
CA GLU A 56 -9.45 -5.00 -3.80
C GLU A 56 -8.19 -4.65 -4.61
N ILE A 57 -7.68 -3.42 -4.47
CA ILE A 57 -6.45 -2.99 -5.18
C ILE A 57 -5.24 -3.82 -4.74
N ALA A 58 -5.03 -4.01 -3.43
CA ALA A 58 -3.91 -4.80 -2.94
C ALA A 58 -3.98 -6.26 -3.42
N ARG A 59 -5.19 -6.85 -3.47
CA ARG A 59 -5.41 -8.18 -4.05
C ARG A 59 -5.08 -8.24 -5.53
N TYR A 60 -5.55 -7.25 -6.31
CA TYR A 60 -5.26 -7.16 -7.73
C TYR A 60 -3.75 -7.09 -8.01
N LEU A 61 -3.03 -6.30 -7.20
CA LEU A 61 -1.58 -6.14 -7.30
C LEU A 61 -0.79 -7.30 -6.65
N SER A 62 -1.46 -8.28 -6.01
CA SER A 62 -0.83 -9.40 -5.30
C SER A 62 0.19 -8.99 -4.23
N ILE A 63 -0.11 -7.91 -3.49
CA ILE A 63 0.74 -7.38 -2.42
C ILE A 63 0.11 -7.56 -1.04
N GLU A 64 0.96 -7.61 0.00
CA GLU A 64 0.48 -7.63 1.39
C GLU A 64 -0.20 -6.29 1.73
N ARG A 65 -1.28 -6.34 2.52
CA ARG A 65 -1.97 -5.15 3.01
C ARG A 65 -2.19 -5.21 4.52
N GLN A 66 -1.86 -4.11 5.20
CA GLN A 66 -2.14 -3.89 6.61
C GLN A 66 -3.08 -2.70 6.80
N VAL A 67 -4.04 -2.85 7.73
CA VAL A 67 -4.97 -1.79 8.11
C VAL A 67 -4.62 -1.34 9.52
N ILE A 68 -4.33 -0.05 9.69
CA ILE A 68 -4.02 0.56 10.98
C ILE A 68 -5.20 1.41 11.41
N LYS A 69 -5.83 1.04 12.54
CA LYS A 69 -6.89 1.82 13.14
C LYS A 69 -6.28 3.00 13.92
N LEU A 70 -6.75 4.21 13.63
CA LEU A 70 -6.36 5.42 14.35
C LEU A 70 -7.51 5.76 15.31
N ASP A 71 -7.26 5.57 16.61
CA ASP A 71 -8.20 5.85 17.71
C ASP A 71 -8.14 7.33 18.16
#